data_AF-A0A7J6WHM6-F1
#
_entry.id   AF-A0A7J6WHM6-F1
#
_cell.length_a   1.000
_cell.length_b   1.000
_cell.length_c   1.000
_cell.angle_alpha   90.00
_cell.angle_beta   90.00
_cell.angle_gamma   90.00
#
_symmetry.space_group_name_H-M   'P 1'
#
loop_
_entity.id
_entity.type
_entity.pdbx_description
1 polymer ?
#
loop_
_entity_poly.entity_id
_entity_poly.type
_entity_poly.pdbx_seq_one_letter_code
_entity_poly.pdbx_strand_id
1 'polypeptide(L)'
;MMIDESFGVTPNSQGLSIMQQWLYQYDPLDKYIVDDEPRVNCIVWVRGEGFDINIKVDDGDMRSLTVEGADTIFALHGYARRAGIPWGDKYYFTWNGELLIGTRTLHSYGIYNSGCDIRVGEKG
;
A
#
# COMPACT_ATOMS: atom_id res chain seq x y z
N MET A 1 -3.71 -1.15 16.06
CA MET A 1 -2.42 -0.60 15.59
C MET A 1 -2.02 -1.37 14.35
N MET A 2 -1.79 -0.70 13.23
CA MET A 2 -1.42 -1.35 11.96
C MET A 2 0.10 -1.52 11.90
N ILE A 3 0.59 -2.66 11.40
CA ILE A 3 2.02 -3.02 11.47
C ILE A 3 2.90 -2.08 10.63
N ASP A 4 2.39 -1.59 9.50
CA ASP A 4 3.13 -0.66 8.65
C ASP A 4 3.41 0.70 9.33
N GLU A 5 2.60 1.09 10.32
CA GLU A 5 2.81 2.30 11.14
C GLU A 5 3.84 2.09 12.24
N SER A 6 4.00 0.85 12.72
CA SER A 6 4.87 0.54 13.86
C SER A 6 6.31 0.20 13.48
N PHE A 7 6.52 -0.32 12.27
CA PHE A 7 7.84 -0.81 11.85
C PHE A 7 8.43 -0.07 10.65
N GLY A 8 7.67 0.84 10.01
CA GLY A 8 8.13 1.58 8.83
C GLY A 8 8.33 0.70 7.59
N VAL A 9 7.81 -0.53 7.60
CA VAL A 9 7.89 -1.48 6.49
C VAL A 9 6.62 -1.40 5.65
N THR A 10 6.79 -1.37 4.34
CA THR A 10 5.71 -1.29 3.34
C THR A 10 4.87 -2.59 3.35
N PRO A 11 3.53 -2.55 3.11
CA PRO A 11 2.68 -3.74 3.15
C PRO A 11 3.12 -4.87 2.22
N ASN A 12 3.71 -4.53 1.07
CA ASN A 12 4.22 -5.50 0.10
C ASN A 12 5.65 -6.01 0.40
N SER A 13 6.35 -5.38 1.34
CA SER A 13 7.67 -5.82 1.82
C SER A 13 7.57 -6.53 3.17
N GLN A 14 6.35 -6.82 3.64
CA GLN A 14 6.13 -7.62 4.84
C GLN A 14 5.22 -8.81 4.55
N GLY A 15 5.52 -9.93 5.19
CA GLY A 15 4.61 -11.04 5.35
C GLY A 15 4.35 -11.27 6.83
N LEU A 16 3.09 -11.55 7.18
CA LEU A 16 2.68 -11.80 8.55
C LEU A 16 2.41 -13.28 8.75
N SER A 17 2.85 -13.85 9.87
CA SER A 17 2.54 -15.23 10.23
C SER A 17 2.23 -15.40 11.71
N ILE A 18 1.39 -16.38 12.02
CA ILE A 18 1.11 -16.86 13.38
C ILE A 18 1.42 -18.35 13.40
N MET A 19 2.22 -18.82 14.36
CA MET A 19 2.57 -20.24 14.50
C MET A 19 3.04 -20.94 13.20
N GLN A 20 3.82 -20.23 12.37
CA GLN A 20 4.31 -20.69 11.05
C GLN A 20 3.25 -20.74 9.92
N GLN A 21 2.02 -20.27 10.18
CA GLN A 21 0.98 -20.10 9.17
C GLN A 21 0.94 -18.65 8.69
N TRP A 22 1.03 -18.43 7.38
CA TRP A 22 0.90 -17.11 6.76
C TRP A 22 -0.52 -16.57 6.90
N LEU A 23 -0.63 -15.27 7.19
CA LEU A 23 -1.89 -14.54 7.16
C LEU A 23 -2.19 -14.07 5.74
N TYR A 24 -3.40 -14.29 5.29
CA TYR A 24 -3.89 -13.77 4.02
C TYR A 24 -4.73 -12.50 4.22
N GLN A 25 -4.53 -11.50 3.35
CA GLN A 25 -5.10 -10.16 3.47
C GLN A 25 -6.62 -10.11 3.71
N TYR A 26 -7.38 -11.06 3.16
CA TYR A 26 -8.85 -11.06 3.24
C TYR A 26 -9.40 -12.03 4.26
N ASP A 27 -8.54 -12.76 4.96
CA ASP A 27 -8.99 -13.61 6.05
C ASP A 27 -9.06 -12.80 7.34
N PRO A 28 -10.13 -12.96 8.13
CA PRO A 28 -10.20 -12.33 9.45
C PRO A 28 -9.14 -12.95 10.38
N LEU A 29 -8.58 -12.14 11.28
CA LEU A 29 -7.48 -12.57 12.16
C LEU A 29 -7.89 -13.70 13.13
N ASP A 30 -9.16 -13.74 13.53
CA ASP A 30 -9.73 -14.78 14.39
C ASP A 30 -9.61 -16.20 13.79
N LYS A 31 -9.51 -16.31 12.46
CA LYS A 31 -9.20 -17.57 11.76
C LYS A 31 -7.85 -18.17 12.16
N TYR A 32 -6.93 -17.35 12.62
CA TYR A 32 -5.54 -17.74 12.91
C TYR A 32 -5.19 -17.68 14.40
N ILE A 33 -5.95 -16.92 15.19
CA ILE A 33 -5.72 -16.76 16.63
C ILE A 33 -6.35 -17.94 17.36
N VAL A 34 -5.52 -18.78 17.95
CA VAL A 34 -5.92 -19.98 18.70
C VAL A 34 -5.52 -19.92 20.18
N ASP A 35 -4.96 -18.79 20.63
CA ASP A 35 -4.47 -18.55 21.99
C ASP A 35 -4.92 -17.17 22.46
N ASP A 36 -5.00 -16.97 23.78
CA ASP A 36 -5.47 -15.72 24.41
C ASP A 36 -4.45 -14.58 24.23
N GLU A 37 -3.17 -14.91 24.00
CA GLU A 37 -2.08 -13.96 23.71
C GLU A 37 -1.32 -14.33 22.42
N PRO A 38 -1.89 -14.09 21.22
CA PRO A 38 -1.28 -14.50 19.96
C PRO A 38 0.00 -13.71 19.65
N ARG A 39 1.05 -14.43 19.22
CA ARG A 39 2.30 -13.84 18.72
C ARG A 39 2.29 -13.80 17.19
N VAL A 40 2.39 -12.59 16.62
CA VAL A 40 2.51 -12.38 15.16
C VAL A 40 3.97 -12.14 14.80
N ASN A 41 4.53 -12.96 13.91
CA ASN A 41 5.84 -12.73 13.32
C ASN A 41 5.69 -11.88 12.06
N CYS A 42 6.47 -10.81 11.95
CA CYS A 42 6.61 -10.01 10.73
C CYS A 42 7.92 -10.39 10.04
N ILE A 43 7.83 -10.87 8.80
CA ILE A 43 8.99 -11.18 7.95
C ILE A 43 9.10 -10.05 6.93
N VAL A 44 10.25 -9.38 6.91
CA VAL A 44 10.53 -8.29 5.97
C VAL A 44 11.32 -8.82 4.79
N TRP A 45 10.84 -8.58 3.58
CA TRP A 45 11.56 -8.92 2.37
C TRP A 45 12.41 -7.74 1.92
N VAL A 46 13.71 -7.98 1.73
CA VAL A 46 14.58 -7.03 1.02
C VAL A 46 14.19 -7.07 -0.45
N ARG A 47 13.66 -5.97 -0.95
CA ARG A 47 13.24 -5.81 -2.34
C ARG A 47 14.24 -4.97 -3.13
N GLY A 48 14.05 -4.91 -4.46
CA GLY A 48 14.95 -4.25 -5.40
C GLY A 48 14.87 -2.72 -5.35
N GLU A 49 15.50 -2.06 -6.34
CA GLU A 49 15.48 -0.60 -6.45
C GLU A 49 14.07 -0.12 -6.80
N GLY A 50 13.45 0.61 -5.88
CA GLY A 50 12.19 1.31 -6.11
C GLY A 50 12.39 2.56 -6.97
N PHE A 51 11.29 3.18 -7.37
CA PHE A 51 11.27 4.46 -8.07
C PHE A 51 10.30 5.42 -7.40
N ASP A 52 10.51 6.73 -7.57
CA ASP A 52 9.71 7.74 -6.90
C ASP A 52 8.57 8.23 -7.78
N ILE A 53 7.34 8.17 -7.27
CA ILE A 53 6.16 8.78 -7.91
C ILE A 53 5.68 9.96 -7.09
N ASN A 54 4.99 10.90 -7.72
CA ASN A 54 4.31 11.99 -7.04
C ASN A 54 2.82 11.67 -6.91
N ILE A 55 2.29 11.86 -5.71
CA ILE A 55 0.86 11.85 -5.46
C ILE A 55 0.38 13.28 -5.33
N LYS A 56 -0.52 13.69 -6.21
CA LYS A 56 -1.07 15.04 -6.28
C LYS A 56 -2.51 15.06 -5.81
N VAL A 57 -2.78 15.85 -4.78
CA VAL A 57 -4.12 16.10 -4.25
C VAL A 57 -4.67 17.36 -4.94
N ASP A 58 -5.99 17.43 -5.11
CA ASP A 58 -6.64 18.53 -5.83
C ASP A 58 -6.54 19.89 -5.13
N ASP A 59 -6.22 19.92 -3.83
CA ASP A 59 -5.92 21.13 -3.05
C ASP A 59 -4.54 21.74 -3.38
N GLY A 60 -3.74 21.06 -4.21
CA GLY A 60 -2.42 21.50 -4.63
C GLY A 60 -1.27 20.83 -3.87
N ASP A 61 -1.55 20.03 -2.83
CA ASP A 61 -0.51 19.27 -2.13
C ASP A 61 0.06 18.19 -3.04
N MET A 62 1.39 18.05 -3.02
CA MET A 62 2.11 17.00 -3.73
C MET A 62 3.11 16.35 -2.78
N ARG A 63 3.13 15.02 -2.75
CA ARG A 63 4.10 14.25 -1.98
C ARG A 63 4.70 13.14 -2.81
N SER A 64 6.01 12.95 -2.70
CA SER A 64 6.72 11.88 -3.39
C SER A 64 6.72 10.60 -2.54
N LEU A 65 6.46 9.47 -3.19
CA LEU A 65 6.46 8.14 -2.60
C LEU A 65 7.42 7.24 -3.39
N THR A 66 8.30 6.54 -2.69
CA THR A 66 9.09 5.46 -3.28
C THR A 66 8.24 4.20 -3.37
N VAL A 67 8.14 3.62 -4.56
CA VAL A 67 7.29 2.47 -4.89
C VAL A 67 8.03 1.44 -5.73
N GLU A 68 7.50 0.24 -5.79
CA GLU A 68 7.94 -0.80 -6.72
C GLU A 68 6.88 -1.06 -7.78
N GLY A 69 7.31 -1.47 -8.97
CA GLY A 69 6.37 -1.74 -10.07
C GLY A 69 5.37 -2.87 -9.79
N ALA A 70 5.74 -3.79 -8.89
CA ALA A 70 4.89 -4.88 -8.42
C ALA A 70 3.87 -4.43 -7.36
N ASP A 71 3.95 -3.19 -6.88
CA ASP A 71 3.01 -2.68 -5.90
C ASP A 71 1.62 -2.60 -6.45
N THR A 72 0.68 -3.14 -5.67
CA THR A 72 -0.75 -3.04 -5.96
C THR A 72 -1.26 -1.66 -5.60
N ILE A 73 -2.39 -1.25 -6.17
CA ILE A 73 -3.02 0.01 -5.79
C ILE A 73 -3.48 -0.01 -4.32
N PHE A 74 -3.79 -1.18 -3.76
CA PHE A 74 -4.00 -1.32 -2.31
C PHE A 74 -2.72 -1.02 -1.51
N ALA A 75 -1.55 -1.47 -1.96
CA ALA A 75 -0.29 -1.10 -1.32
C ALA A 75 -0.04 0.41 -1.41
N LEU A 76 -0.35 1.03 -2.55
CA LEU A 76 -0.25 2.47 -2.75
C LEU A 76 -1.13 3.28 -1.78
N HIS A 77 -2.36 2.83 -1.50
CA HIS A 77 -3.21 3.45 -0.46
C HIS A 77 -2.55 3.39 0.93
N GLY A 78 -1.85 2.29 1.24
CA GLY A 78 -1.06 2.19 2.48
C GLY A 78 0.09 3.20 2.52
N TYR A 79 0.77 3.43 1.39
CA TYR A 79 1.84 4.41 1.29
C TYR A 79 1.33 5.84 1.47
N ALA A 80 0.23 6.15 0.79
CA ALA A 80 -0.45 7.44 0.91
C ALA A 80 -0.84 7.73 2.36
N ARG A 81 -1.43 6.76 3.07
CA ARG A 81 -1.75 6.90 4.50
C ARG A 81 -0.53 7.31 5.32
N ARG A 82 0.59 6.59 5.20
CA ARG A 82 1.81 6.87 5.99
C ARG A 82 2.40 8.24 5.66
N ALA A 83 2.29 8.67 4.40
CA ALA A 83 2.69 10.01 4.00
C ALA A 83 1.65 11.09 4.37
N GLY A 84 0.58 10.75 5.10
CA GLY A 84 -0.48 11.65 5.52
C GLY A 84 -1.38 12.15 4.38
N ILE A 85 -1.36 11.48 3.23
CA ILE A 85 -2.17 11.83 2.06
C ILE A 85 -3.58 11.28 2.28
N PRO A 86 -4.65 11.99 1.87
CA PRO A 86 -6.01 11.49 1.97
C PRO A 86 -6.16 10.07 1.38
N TRP A 87 -6.74 9.16 2.17
CA TRP A 87 -6.85 7.73 1.88
C TRP A 87 -8.15 7.16 2.45
N GLY A 88 -8.59 6.01 1.96
CA GLY A 88 -9.81 5.34 2.40
C GLY A 88 -10.78 5.07 1.26
N ASP A 89 -11.99 4.66 1.60
CA ASP A 89 -13.06 4.27 0.66
C ASP A 89 -13.62 5.44 -0.16
N LYS A 90 -13.55 6.65 0.39
CA LYS A 90 -13.91 7.91 -0.27
C LYS A 90 -12.87 8.38 -1.28
N TYR A 91 -11.61 7.98 -1.16
CA TYR A 91 -10.54 8.45 -2.02
C TYR A 91 -10.18 7.42 -3.09
N TYR A 92 -9.74 7.89 -4.24
CA TYR A 92 -9.29 7.03 -5.34
C TYR A 92 -8.11 7.65 -6.08
N PHE A 93 -7.31 6.79 -6.70
CA PHE A 93 -6.19 7.24 -7.54
C PHE A 93 -6.57 7.23 -9.02
N THR A 94 -6.04 8.18 -9.76
CA THR A 94 -6.13 8.20 -11.24
C THR A 94 -4.78 8.39 -11.89
N TRP A 95 -4.61 7.76 -13.04
CA TRP A 95 -3.43 7.88 -13.90
C TRP A 95 -3.88 8.08 -15.34
N ASN A 96 -3.43 9.15 -16.00
CA ASN A 96 -3.87 9.52 -17.36
C ASN A 96 -5.40 9.52 -17.55
N GLY A 97 -6.15 9.89 -16.49
CA GLY A 97 -7.62 9.90 -16.49
C GLY A 97 -8.28 8.54 -16.25
N GLU A 98 -7.52 7.45 -16.14
CA GLU A 98 -8.03 6.12 -15.78
C GLU A 98 -8.05 5.94 -14.25
N LEU A 99 -9.15 5.38 -13.73
CA LEU A 99 -9.27 4.97 -12.33
C LEU A 99 -8.37 3.76 -12.05
N LEU A 100 -7.54 3.87 -11.02
CA LEU A 100 -6.68 2.77 -10.58
C LEU A 100 -7.45 1.79 -9.68
N ILE A 101 -7.31 0.49 -9.95
CA ILE A 101 -8.04 -0.60 -9.30
C ILE A 101 -7.15 -1.26 -8.26
N GLY A 102 -7.68 -1.43 -7.03
CA GLY A 102 -6.96 -1.93 -5.85
C GLY A 102 -6.05 -3.15 -6.07
N THR A 103 -6.55 -4.16 -6.80
CA THR A 103 -5.84 -5.44 -7.01
C THR A 103 -4.82 -5.42 -8.15
N ARG A 104 -4.83 -4.40 -9.02
CA ARG A 104 -3.89 -4.26 -10.13
C ARG A 104 -2.58 -3.63 -9.65
N THR A 105 -1.48 -3.91 -10.36
CA THR A 105 -0.15 -3.37 -10.03
C THR A 105 0.15 -2.08 -10.80
N LEU A 106 1.09 -1.28 -10.31
CA LEU A 106 1.60 -0.09 -11.00
C LEU A 106 2.10 -0.43 -12.42
N HIS A 107 2.87 -1.51 -12.58
CA HIS A 107 3.32 -1.97 -13.89
C HIS A 107 2.17 -2.34 -14.83
N SER A 108 1.04 -2.86 -14.30
CA SER A 108 -0.12 -3.18 -15.14
C SER A 108 -0.81 -1.94 -15.74
N TYR A 109 -0.50 -0.74 -15.23
CA TYR A 109 -0.91 0.56 -15.76
C TYR A 109 0.20 1.27 -16.57
N GLY A 110 1.36 0.61 -16.75
CA GLY A 110 2.50 1.23 -17.41
C GLY A 110 3.17 2.32 -16.58
N ILE A 111 3.15 2.23 -15.25
CA ILE A 111 3.84 3.14 -14.34
C ILE A 111 5.13 2.46 -13.89
N TYR A 112 6.26 2.82 -14.52
CA TYR A 112 7.57 2.16 -14.34
C TYR A 112 8.75 3.13 -14.17
N ASN A 113 8.51 4.44 -14.19
CA ASN A 113 9.54 5.47 -14.13
C ASN A 113 9.32 6.43 -12.97
N SER A 114 10.40 7.04 -12.49
CA SER A 114 10.32 8.11 -11.51
C SER A 114 9.68 9.39 -12.06
N GLY A 115 9.08 10.19 -11.20
CA GLY A 115 8.52 11.51 -11.51
C GLY A 115 7.14 11.47 -12.17
N CYS A 116 6.46 10.32 -12.19
CA CYS A 116 5.07 10.24 -12.64
C CYS A 116 4.10 10.82 -11.61
N ASP A 117 3.09 11.57 -12.08
CA ASP A 117 2.08 12.19 -11.23
C ASP A 117 0.78 11.37 -11.21
N ILE A 118 0.49 10.71 -10.09
CA ILE A 118 -0.80 10.07 -9.81
C ILE A 118 -1.68 11.07 -9.06
N ARG A 119 -2.95 11.22 -9.47
CA ARG A 119 -3.87 12.15 -8.81
C ARG A 119 -4.77 11.45 -7.81
N VAL A 120 -5.10 12.13 -6.72
CA VAL A 120 -6.11 11.71 -5.75
C VAL A 120 -7.42 12.43 -6.06
N GLY A 121 -8.50 11.68 -6.21
CA GLY A 121 -9.86 12.20 -6.23
C GLY A 121 -10.66 11.76 -5.00
N GLU A 122 -11.71 12.50 -4.66
CA GLU A 122 -12.65 12.20 -3.59
C GLU A 122 -14.04 11.92 -4.19
N LYS A 123 -14.69 10.86 -3.73
CA LYS A 123 -16.10 10.57 -4.03
C LYS A 123 -16.95 11.54 -3.20
N GLY A 124 -17.79 12.31 -3.89
CA GLY A 124 -18.79 13.19 -3.26
C GLY A 124 -19.87 12.45 -2.50
#